data_AF-A0A4Y7LV79-F1
#
_entry.id   AF-A0A4Y7LV79-F1
#
_cell.length_a   1.000
_cell.length_b   1.000
_cell.length_c   1.000
_cell.angle_alpha   90.00
_cell.angle_beta   90.00
_cell.angle_gamma   90.00
#
_symmetry.space_group_name_H-M   'P 1'
#
loop_
_entity.id
_entity.type
_entity.pdbx_description
1 polymer ?
#
loop_
_entity_poly.entity_id
_entity_poly.type
_entity_poly.pdbx_seq_one_letter_code
_entity_poly.pdbx_strand_id
1 'polypeptide(L)'
;MANAMPIERLQALDNVEKEIASCIQSAGQALMELSKDKASMKQVESHTSQFLKTLNHVEGELSKHINYLTQVSTGQPHEGSAYGSLKMYKTARHRLEHTRTRLQDLENLKNRALASTVRPTSAQNNP
;
A
#
# COMPACT_ATOMS: atom_id res chain seq x y z
N MET A 1 16.58 4.02 2.47
CA MET A 1 16.08 3.45 3.73
C MET A 1 16.04 1.95 3.54
N ALA A 2 16.83 1.20 4.32
CA ALA A 2 16.96 -0.25 4.17
C ALA A 2 15.59 -0.91 4.37
N ASN A 3 15.10 -1.60 3.34
CA ASN A 3 13.87 -2.37 3.41
C ASN A 3 14.15 -3.60 4.28
N ALA A 4 13.84 -3.50 5.57
CA ALA A 4 13.72 -4.67 6.42
C ALA A 4 12.77 -5.66 5.75
N MET A 5 13.20 -6.90 5.59
CA MET A 5 12.45 -7.94 4.91
C MET A 5 11.10 -8.14 5.62
N PRO A 6 10.02 -8.56 4.93
CA PRO A 6 8.71 -8.75 5.55
C PRO A 6 8.75 -9.59 6.84
N ILE A 7 9.65 -10.58 6.90
CA ILE A 7 9.90 -11.42 8.07
C ILE A 7 10.46 -10.64 9.25
N GLU A 8 11.42 -9.75 9.03
CA GLU A 8 12.01 -8.90 10.09
C GLU A 8 10.97 -7.94 10.66
N ARG A 9 10.04 -7.46 9.82
CA ARG A 9 8.92 -6.61 10.26
C ARG A 9 7.90 -7.38 11.08
N LEU A 10 7.61 -8.63 10.72
CA LEU A 10 6.76 -9.51 11.54
C LEU A 10 7.42 -9.78 12.89
N GLN A 11 8.72 -10.08 12.91
CA GLN A 11 9.46 -10.25 14.16
C GLN A 11 9.49 -8.97 15.01
N ALA A 12 9.56 -7.80 14.39
CA ALA A 12 9.46 -6.53 15.10
C ALA A 12 8.08 -6.36 15.76
N LEU A 13 6.99 -6.72 15.07
CA LEU A 13 5.64 -6.72 15.65
C LEU A 13 5.50 -7.72 16.81
N ASP A 14 6.05 -8.93 16.69
CA ASP A 14 6.08 -9.91 17.79
C ASP A 14 6.82 -9.37 19.02
N ASN A 15 7.88 -8.59 18.81
CA ASN A 15 8.60 -7.94 19.90
C ASN A 15 7.78 -6.82 20.54
N VAL A 16 7.08 -6.01 19.74
CA VAL A 16 6.14 -5.01 20.24
C VAL A 16 5.04 -5.66 21.09
N GLU A 17 4.53 -6.82 20.69
CA GLU A 17 3.54 -7.57 21.49
C GLU A 17 4.10 -7.99 22.87
N LYS A 18 5.34 -8.49 22.91
CA LYS A 18 6.02 -8.81 24.18
C LYS A 18 6.22 -7.56 25.05
N GLU A 19 6.54 -6.42 24.44
CA GLU A 19 6.69 -5.16 25.16
C GLU A 19 5.36 -4.65 25.73
N ILE A 20 4.24 -4.84 25.01
CA ILE A 20 2.90 -4.56 25.53
C ILE A 20 2.63 -5.40 26.79
N ALA A 21 2.94 -6.69 26.77
CA ALA A 21 2.79 -7.55 27.94
C ALA A 21 3.65 -7.04 29.12
N SER A 22 4.90 -6.66 28.86
CA SER A 22 5.80 -6.08 29.87
C SER A 22 5.31 -4.72 30.41
N CYS A 23 4.67 -3.92 29.56
CA CYS A 23 4.07 -2.64 29.94
C CYS A 23 2.93 -2.87 30.95
N ILE A 24 2.00 -3.76 30.62
CA ILE A 24 0.88 -4.14 31.49
C ILE A 24 1.40 -4.73 32.81
N GLN A 25 2.44 -5.57 32.76
CA GLN A 25 3.06 -6.12 33.96
C GLN A 25 3.61 -5.02 34.88
N SER A 26 4.28 -4.01 34.31
CA SER A 26 4.84 -2.88 35.09
C SER A 26 3.73 -2.07 35.78
N ALA A 27 2.61 -1.83 35.08
CA ALA A 27 1.44 -1.20 35.68
C ALA A 27 0.83 -2.07 36.81
N GLY A 28 0.71 -3.38 36.59
CA GLY A 28 0.23 -4.33 37.58
C GLY A 28 1.11 -4.35 38.84
N GLN A 29 2.43 -4.27 38.69
CA GLN A 29 3.37 -4.18 39.82
C GLN A 29 3.20 -2.89 40.61
N ALA A 30 3.00 -1.75 39.95
CA ALA A 30 2.73 -0.48 40.63
C ALA A 30 1.44 -0.55 41.46
N LEU A 31 0.36 -1.09 40.88
CA LEU A 31 -0.91 -1.27 41.58
C LEU A 31 -0.80 -2.26 42.74
N MET A 32 -0.09 -3.37 42.55
CA MET A 32 0.13 -4.36 43.60
C MET A 32 0.95 -3.78 44.76
N GLU A 33 1.96 -2.94 44.48
CA GLU A 33 2.70 -2.23 45.52
C GLU A 33 1.81 -1.25 46.29
N LEU A 34 0.94 -0.51 45.59
CA LEU A 34 -0.04 0.40 46.21
C LEU A 34 -1.08 -0.32 47.07
N SER A 35 -1.35 -1.59 46.79
CA SER A 35 -2.31 -2.40 47.57
C SER A 35 -1.78 -2.88 48.92
N LYS A 36 -0.49 -2.71 49.20
CA LYS A 36 0.12 -3.13 50.48
C LYS A 36 -0.22 -2.15 51.61
N ASP A 37 -0.37 -2.69 52.83
CA ASP A 37 -0.60 -1.89 54.05
C ASP A 37 0.48 -0.82 54.28
N LYS A 38 1.71 -1.09 53.85
CA LYS A 38 2.83 -0.15 53.87
C LYS A 38 3.52 -0.09 52.50
N ALA A 39 2.88 0.59 51.56
CA ALA A 39 3.38 0.76 50.20
C ALA A 39 4.73 1.53 50.15
N SER A 40 5.64 1.09 49.29
CA SER A 40 6.88 1.78 48.98
C SER A 40 6.70 2.72 47.78
N MET A 41 6.55 4.02 48.05
CA MET A 41 6.36 5.02 46.98
C MET A 41 7.52 5.03 45.97
N LYS A 42 8.75 4.76 46.42
CA LYS A 42 9.91 4.64 45.53
C LYS A 42 9.76 3.49 44.51
N GLN A 43 9.17 2.37 44.92
CA GLN A 43 8.91 1.24 44.01
C GLN A 43 7.74 1.56 43.07
N VAL A 44 6.67 2.19 43.58
CA VAL A 44 5.55 2.67 42.75
C VAL A 44 6.04 3.60 41.65
N GLU A 45 6.86 4.59 41.99
CA GLU A 45 7.46 5.52 41.02
C GLU A 45 8.33 4.79 40.00
N SER A 46 9.16 3.83 40.44
CA SER A 46 9.99 3.02 39.54
C SER A 46 9.15 2.22 38.55
N HIS A 47 8.11 1.52 39.01
CA HIS A 47 7.23 0.72 38.16
C HIS A 47 6.41 1.60 37.20
N THR A 48 5.93 2.75 37.67
CA THR A 48 5.18 3.71 36.86
C THR A 48 6.08 4.36 35.79
N SER A 49 7.32 4.69 36.15
CA SER A 49 8.30 5.22 35.19
C SER A 49 8.64 4.19 34.11
N GLN A 50 8.83 2.93 34.49
CA GLN A 50 9.05 1.84 33.54
C GLN A 50 7.84 1.63 32.62
N PHE A 51 6.62 1.65 33.17
CA PHE A 51 5.38 1.61 32.41
C PHE A 51 5.33 2.73 31.35
N LEU A 52 5.53 3.99 31.75
CA LEU A 52 5.50 5.12 30.82
C LEU A 52 6.57 5.01 29.73
N LYS A 53 7.78 4.57 30.10
CA LYS A 53 8.88 4.39 29.15
C LYS A 53 8.54 3.32 28.10
N THR A 54 8.04 2.16 28.54
CA THR A 54 7.67 1.07 27.63
C THR A 54 6.46 1.46 26.78
N LEU A 55 5.46 2.16 27.34
CA LEU A 55 4.29 2.63 26.60
C LEU A 55 4.68 3.59 25.48
N ASN A 56 5.52 4.59 25.77
CA ASN A 56 6.02 5.53 24.75
C ASN A 56 6.80 4.82 23.64
N HIS A 57 7.56 3.77 24.00
CA HIS A 57 8.28 2.98 23.01
C HIS A 57 7.35 2.21 22.08
N VAL A 58 6.38 1.48 22.66
CA VAL A 58 5.34 0.75 21.92
C VAL A 58 4.56 1.67 20.99
N GLU A 59 4.14 2.84 21.47
CA GLU A 59 3.42 3.84 20.66
C GLU A 59 4.26 4.31 19.46
N GLY A 60 5.55 4.59 19.69
CA GLY A 60 6.49 4.98 18.64
C GLY A 60 6.69 3.89 17.58
N GLU A 61 6.87 2.64 17.99
CA GLU A 61 7.05 1.52 17.07
C GLU A 61 5.77 1.20 16.28
N LEU A 62 4.61 1.17 16.93
CA LEU A 62 3.32 0.99 16.25
C LEU A 62 3.05 2.11 15.24
N SER A 63 3.36 3.36 15.59
CA SER A 63 3.23 4.49 14.68
C SER A 63 4.10 4.33 13.43
N LYS A 64 5.35 3.86 13.58
CA LYS A 64 6.23 3.54 12.44
C LYS A 64 5.63 2.45 11.56
N HIS A 65 5.05 1.41 12.15
CA HIS A 65 4.45 0.30 11.42
C HIS A 65 3.18 0.73 10.68
N ILE A 66 2.31 1.54 11.31
CA ILE A 66 1.13 2.13 10.69
C ILE A 66 1.52 3.04 9.51
N ASN A 67 2.52 3.90 9.70
CA ASN A 67 3.02 4.77 8.64
C ASN A 67 3.59 3.96 7.47
N TYR A 68 4.33 2.89 7.76
CA TYR A 68 4.83 1.98 6.74
C TYR A 68 3.69 1.29 5.99
N LEU A 69 2.74 0.66 6.70
CA LEU A 69 1.57 0.01 6.09
C LEU A 69 0.79 0.98 5.22
N THR A 70 0.61 2.23 5.67
CA THR A 70 -0.01 3.29 4.87
C THR A 70 0.78 3.57 3.60
N GLN A 71 2.12 3.69 3.68
CA GLN A 71 2.99 3.94 2.53
C GLN A 71 3.01 2.79 1.52
N VAL A 72 3.06 1.54 1.98
CA VAL A 72 3.07 0.39 1.07
C VAL A 72 1.69 0.08 0.51
N SER A 73 0.62 0.29 1.29
CA SER A 73 -0.76 0.09 0.82
C SER A 73 -1.21 1.13 -0.21
N THR A 74 -0.53 2.29 -0.29
CA THR A 74 -0.85 3.38 -1.22
C THR A 74 0.05 3.41 -2.48
N GLY A 75 0.92 2.41 -2.68
CA GLY A 75 1.45 2.10 -4.03
C GLY A 75 2.92 2.40 -4.31
N GLN A 76 3.82 2.31 -3.33
CA GLN A 76 5.24 2.10 -3.66
C GLN A 76 5.45 0.66 -4.16
N PRO A 77 6.27 0.41 -5.19
CA PRO A 77 6.41 -0.89 -5.84
C PRO A 77 7.11 -1.87 -4.89
N HIS A 78 6.33 -2.53 -4.05
CA HIS A 78 6.73 -3.75 -3.39
C HIS A 78 6.60 -4.86 -4.44
N GLU A 79 7.72 -5.45 -4.79
CA GLU A 79 7.86 -6.62 -5.64
C GLU A 79 6.92 -7.72 -5.12
N GLY A 80 5.70 -7.79 -5.66
CA GLY A 80 4.71 -8.79 -5.25
C GLY A 80 3.27 -8.32 -5.09
N SER A 81 2.93 -7.02 -5.19
CA SER A 81 1.51 -6.65 -5.23
C SER A 81 0.89 -6.94 -6.59
N ALA A 82 -0.26 -7.63 -6.57
CA ALA A 82 -1.13 -7.79 -7.73
C ALA A 82 -1.50 -6.44 -8.39
N TYR A 83 -1.37 -5.32 -7.66
CA TYR A 83 -1.55 -3.97 -8.19
C TYR A 83 -0.58 -3.62 -9.33
N GLY A 84 0.69 -4.02 -9.25
CA GLY A 84 1.67 -3.79 -10.33
C GLY A 84 1.22 -4.48 -11.62
N SER A 85 0.93 -5.78 -11.53
CA SER A 85 0.42 -6.58 -12.64
C SER A 85 -0.94 -6.07 -13.16
N LEU A 86 -1.85 -5.66 -12.26
CA LEU A 86 -3.16 -5.13 -12.61
C LEU A 86 -3.06 -3.77 -13.31
N LYS A 87 -2.18 -2.88 -12.85
CA LYS A 87 -1.90 -1.61 -13.51
C LYS A 87 -1.31 -1.85 -14.89
N MET A 88 -0.29 -2.70 -15.00
CA MET A 88 0.31 -3.07 -16.28
C MET A 88 -0.73 -3.62 -17.25
N TYR A 89 -1.59 -4.53 -16.78
CA TYR A 89 -2.71 -5.05 -17.54
C TYR A 89 -3.68 -3.95 -17.99
N LYS A 90 -4.15 -3.09 -17.07
CA LYS A 90 -5.07 -1.98 -17.40
C LYS A 90 -4.46 -1.02 -18.42
N THR A 91 -3.19 -0.66 -18.26
CA THR A 91 -2.46 0.19 -19.21
C THR A 91 -2.31 -0.50 -20.57
N ALA A 92 -1.95 -1.78 -20.60
CA ALA A 92 -1.86 -2.55 -21.84
C ALA A 92 -3.21 -2.63 -22.55
N ARG A 93 -4.31 -2.85 -21.81
CA ARG A 93 -5.68 -2.88 -22.33
C ARG A 93 -6.07 -1.55 -22.96
N HIS A 94 -5.82 -0.43 -22.28
CA HIS A 94 -6.08 0.90 -22.82
C HIS A 94 -5.30 1.19 -24.10
N ARG A 95 -4.01 0.79 -24.13
CA ARG A 95 -3.18 0.94 -25.33
C ARG A 95 -3.69 0.09 -26.49
N LEU A 96 -4.10 -1.15 -26.24
CA LEU A 96 -4.68 -2.04 -27.24
C LEU A 96 -5.96 -1.45 -27.84
N GLU A 97 -6.87 -0.96 -27.00
CA GLU A 97 -8.11 -0.34 -27.45
C GLU A 97 -7.83 0.88 -28.32
N HIS A 98 -6.88 1.74 -27.92
CA HIS A 98 -6.47 2.88 -28.72
C HIS A 98 -5.91 2.47 -30.08
N THR A 99 -5.05 1.45 -30.14
CA THR A 99 -4.54 0.92 -31.41
C THR A 99 -5.67 0.34 -32.27
N ARG A 100 -6.65 -0.35 -31.66
CA ARG A 100 -7.83 -0.89 -32.36
C ARG A 100 -8.65 0.22 -33.00
N THR A 101 -8.95 1.30 -32.28
CA THR A 101 -9.66 2.47 -32.81
C THR A 101 -8.91 3.05 -34.01
N ARG A 102 -7.60 3.26 -33.89
CA ARG A 102 -6.79 3.81 -34.98
C ARG A 102 -6.76 2.91 -36.22
N LEU A 103 -6.74 1.60 -36.04
CA LEU A 103 -6.79 0.66 -37.17
C LEU A 103 -8.14 0.73 -37.89
N GLN A 104 -9.24 0.81 -37.15
CA GLN A 104 -10.58 0.97 -37.70
C GLN A 104 -10.69 2.26 -38.54
N ASP A 105 -10.12 3.36 -38.05
CA ASP A 105 -10.11 4.64 -38.77
C ASP A 105 -9.34 4.54 -40.11
N LEU A 106 -8.20 3.85 -40.11
CA LEU A 106 -7.41 3.61 -41.32
C LEU A 106 -8.15 2.71 -42.32
N GLU A 107 -8.83 1.67 -41.84
CA GLU A 107 -9.63 0.79 -42.69
C GLU A 107 -10.80 1.55 -43.33
N ASN A 108 -11.47 2.41 -42.55
CA ASN A 108 -12.51 3.29 -43.06
C ASN A 108 -11.98 4.25 -44.13
N LEU A 109 -10.78 4.82 -43.92
CA LEU A 109 -10.14 5.72 -44.89
C LEU A 109 -9.78 4.98 -46.19
N LYS A 110 -9.20 3.78 -46.08
CA LYS A 110 -8.92 2.91 -47.23
C LYS A 110 -10.19 2.62 -48.02
N ASN A 111 -11.27 2.24 -47.35
CA ASN A 111 -12.54 1.90 -48.01
C ASN A 111 -13.15 3.12 -48.73
N ARG A 112 -13.04 4.33 -48.15
CA ARG A 112 -13.44 5.58 -48.82
C ARG A 112 -12.59 5.86 -50.05
N ALA A 113 -11.27 5.70 -49.95
CA ALA A 113 -10.37 5.89 -51.08
C ALA A 113 -10.71 4.93 -52.22
N LEU A 114 -10.87 3.64 -51.94
CA LEU A 114 -11.30 2.64 -52.93
C LEU A 114 -12.65 2.98 -53.56
N ALA A 115 -13.65 3.39 -52.76
CA ALA A 115 -14.94 3.81 -53.28
C ALA A 115 -14.85 5.05 -54.18
N SER A 116 -13.93 5.97 -53.89
CA SER A 116 -13.68 7.15 -54.73
C SER A 116 -12.98 6.81 -56.06
N THR A 117 -12.09 5.81 -56.06
CA THR A 117 -11.39 5.32 -57.26
C THR A 117 -12.29 4.51 -58.19
N VAL A 118 -13.34 3.86 -57.67
CA VAL A 118 -14.26 2.99 -58.44
C VAL A 118 -15.43 3.76 -59.06
N ARG A 119 -15.54 5.09 -58.95
CA ARG A 119 -16.54 5.85 -59.74
C ARG A 119 -16.22 5.74 -61.23
N PRO A 120 -17.04 5.06 -62.06
CA PRO A 120 -16.81 4.99 -63.48
C PRO A 120 -17.06 6.36 -64.10
N THR A 121 -16.15 6.78 -64.98
CA THR A 121 -16.28 7.91 -65.92
C THR A 121 -17.32 7.62 -67.01
N SER A 122 -18.51 7.14 -66.64
CA SER A 122 -19.63 6.95 -67.55
C SER A 122 -20.66 8.07 -67.38
N ALA A 123 -20.33 9.25 -67.91
CA ALA A 123 -21.28 10.29 -68.31
C ALA A 123 -20.68 10.92 -69.58
N GLN A 124 -20.65 10.17 -70.68
CA GLN A 124 -21.68 10.15 -71.71
C GLN A 124 -21.41 11.26 -72.75
N ASN A 125 -20.55 10.90 -73.69
CA ASN A 125 -20.54 11.43 -75.06
C ASN A 125 -21.93 11.26 -75.69
N ASN A 126 -22.47 12.34 -76.27
CA ASN A 126 -23.11 12.40 -77.60
C ASN A 126 -23.93 13.70 -77.76
N PRO A 127 -24.25 14.08 -79.01
CA PRO A 127 -23.38 14.44 -80.15
C PRO A 127 -23.34 15.96 -80.39
#